data_AF-A0A3D8TXP3-F1
#
_entry.id   AF-A0A3D8TXP3-F1
#
_cell.length_a   1.000
_cell.length_b   1.000
_cell.length_c   1.000
_cell.angle_alpha   90.00
_cell.angle_beta   90.00
_cell.angle_gamma   90.00
#
_symmetry.space_group_name_H-M   'P 1'
#
loop_
_entity.id
_entity.type
_entity.pdbx_description
1 polymer ?
#
loop_
_entity_poly.entity_id
_entity_poly.type
_entity_poly.pdbx_seq_one_letter_code
_entity_poly.pdbx_strand_id
1 'polypeptide(L)' 'FLEQLGRKPYPYPTIEIRKADSLFDYQYEDFKVVGYQHHPTIKAPVAV' A
#
# COMPACT_ATOMS: atom_id res chain seq x y z
N PHE A 1 8.76 -2.49 20.79
CA PHE A 1 7.43 -2.90 20.29
C PHE A 1 6.50 -1.73 19.91
N LEU A 2 6.63 -0.52 20.48
CA LEU A 2 5.78 0.64 20.08
C LEU A 2 6.34 1.47 18.90
N GLU A 3 7.31 0.95 18.16
CA GLU A 3 8.04 1.69 17.13
C GLU A 3 7.12 2.31 16.08
N GLN A 4 6.05 1.61 15.66
CA GLN A 4 5.10 2.13 14.68
C GLN A 4 4.31 3.33 15.19
N LEU A 5 3.93 3.34 16.47
CA LEU A 5 3.10 4.40 17.07
C LEU A 5 3.89 5.71 17.27
N GLY A 6 5.22 5.64 17.33
CA GLY A 6 6.08 6.81 17.45
C GLY A 6 6.38 7.52 16.11
N ARG A 7 5.98 6.95 14.96
CA ARG A 7 6.30 7.50 13.65
C ARG A 7 5.31 8.60 13.26
N LYS A 8 5.82 9.76 12.80
CA LYS A 8 4.98 10.81 12.23
C LYS A 8 4.34 10.31 10.92
N PRO A 9 3.02 10.44 10.72
CA PRO A 9 2.38 10.03 9.48
C PRO A 9 2.89 10.82 8.26
N TYR A 10 2.99 10.13 7.12
CA TYR A 10 3.12 10.77 5.80
C TYR A 10 1.73 10.98 5.19
N PRO A 11 1.60 11.86 4.17
CA PRO A 11 0.37 11.96 3.39
C PRO A 11 -0.03 10.60 2.81
N TYR A 12 -1.34 10.39 2.66
CA TYR A 12 -1.85 9.19 2.00
C TYR A 12 -1.46 9.18 0.50
N PRO A 13 -1.17 8.01 -0.07
CA PRO A 13 -1.05 7.88 -1.51
C PRO A 13 -2.43 8.02 -2.17
N THR A 14 -2.42 8.12 -3.49
CA THR A 14 -3.60 7.88 -4.32
C THR A 14 -3.41 6.59 -5.12
N ILE A 15 -4.52 5.97 -5.49
CA ILE A 15 -4.52 4.84 -6.42
C ILE A 15 -5.25 5.27 -7.68
N GLU A 16 -4.54 5.22 -8.80
CA GLU A 16 -5.11 5.32 -10.13
C GLU A 16 -5.38 3.91 -10.64
N ILE A 17 -6.61 3.67 -11.10
CA ILE A 17 -7.05 2.36 -11.57
C ILE A 17 -7.50 2.50 -13.02
N ARG A 18 -6.88 1.77 -13.95
CA ARG A 18 -7.40 1.66 -15.32
C ARG A 18 -8.74 0.93 -15.27
N LYS A 19 -9.80 1.51 -15.82
CA LYS A 19 -11.09 0.82 -15.89
C LYS A 19 -11.03 -0.37 -16.85
N ALA A 20 -11.26 -1.57 -16.33
CA ALA A 20 -11.42 -2.79 -17.12
C ALA A 20 -12.90 -3.06 -17.47
N ASP A 21 -13.14 -3.91 -18.46
CA ASP A 21 -14.49 -4.24 -18.94
C ASP A 21 -15.22 -5.22 -18.01
N SER A 22 -14.46 -6.10 -17.33
CA SER A 22 -14.94 -6.99 -16.27
C SER A 22 -14.12 -6.85 -15.00
N LEU A 23 -14.73 -7.18 -13.85
CA LEU A 23 -14.01 -7.30 -12.59
C LEU A 23 -12.91 -8.37 -12.64
N PHE A 24 -13.07 -9.40 -13.48
CA PHE A 24 -12.12 -10.49 -13.59
C PHE A 24 -10.95 -10.20 -14.55
N ASP A 25 -11.00 -9.09 -15.28
CA ASP A 25 -9.99 -8.74 -16.27
C ASP A 25 -8.85 -7.89 -15.69
N TYR A 26 -9.02 -7.39 -14.47
CA TYR A 26 -8.00 -6.57 -13.80
C TYR A 26 -6.70 -7.34 -13.61
N GLN A 27 -5.59 -6.73 -14.04
CA GLN A 27 -4.24 -7.21 -13.83
C GLN A 27 -3.49 -6.32 -12.83
N TYR A 28 -2.33 -6.78 -12.35
CA TYR A 28 -1.52 -6.02 -11.40
C TYR A 28 -1.14 -4.63 -11.95
N GLU A 29 -0.84 -4.57 -13.24
CA GLU A 29 -0.41 -3.36 -13.96
C GLU A 29 -1.53 -2.31 -14.10
N ASP A 30 -2.79 -2.68 -13.85
CA ASP A 30 -3.93 -1.76 -13.92
C ASP A 30 -4.01 -0.83 -12.70
N PHE A 31 -3.26 -1.13 -11.64
CA PHE A 31 -3.24 -0.36 -10.40
C PHE A 31 -1.92 0.39 -10.26
N LYS A 32 -2.00 1.71 -10.29
CA LYS A 32 -0.83 2.57 -10.06
C LYS A 32 -0.97 3.28 -8.72
N VAL A 33 -0.03 2.99 -7.82
CA VAL A 33 0.09 3.70 -6.55
C VAL A 33 0.92 4.95 -6.78
N VAL A 34 0.32 6.12 -6.62
CA VAL A 34 0.96 7.43 -6.85
C VAL A 34 1.25 8.11 -5.52
N GLY A 35 2.49 8.60 -5.38
CA GLY A 35 2.91 9.33 -4.19
C GLY A 35 3.04 8.49 -2.91
N TYR A 36 3.25 7.18 -3.02
CA TYR A 36 3.44 6.33 -1.84
C TYR A 36 4.78 6.61 -1.18
N GLN A 37 4.70 7.18 0.02
CA GLN A 37 5.82 7.35 0.93
C GLN A 37 5.58 6.50 2.16
N HIS A 38 6.56 5.69 2.54
CA HIS A 38 6.47 4.83 3.71
C HIS A 38 7.72 4.92 4.57
N HIS A 39 7.54 4.60 5.84
CA HIS A 39 8.65 4.44 6.78
C HIS A 39 9.39 3.11 6.55
N PRO A 40 10.60 2.93 7.10
CA PRO A 40 11.32 1.66 7.04
C PRO A 40 10.46 0.48 7.53
N THR A 41 10.60 -0.67 6.87
CA THR A 41 9.85 -1.89 7.20
C THR A 41 10.13 -2.34 8.63
N ILE A 42 9.07 -2.67 9.37
CA ILE A 42 9.16 -3.32 10.68
C ILE A 42 8.90 -4.82 10.46
N LYS A 43 9.85 -5.68 10.84
CA LYS A 43 9.67 -7.14 10.77
C LYS A 43 9.01 -7.63 12.05
N ALA A 44 8.01 -8.51 11.91
CA ALA A 44 7.37 -9.19 13.03
C ALA A 44 7.04 -10.65 12.63
N PRO A 45 7.10 -11.61 13.56
CA PRO A 45 6.72 -12.99 13.28
C PRO A 45 5.20 -13.10 13.08
N VAL A 46 4.79 -13.98 12.17
CA VAL A 46 3.39 -14.42 12.04
C VAL A 46 3.18 -15.57 13.01
N ALA A 47 2.14 -15.49 13.84
CA ALA A 47 1.73 -16.61 14.68
C ALA A 47 0.95 -17.63 13.83
N VAL A 48 1.23 -18.91 14.03
CA VAL A 48 0.57 -20.05 13.38
C VAL A 48 -0.22 -20.85 14.40
#